data_AF-A0A1Z9B9I3-F1
#
_entry.id   AF-A0A1Z9B9I3-F1
#
_cell.length_a   1.000
_cell.length_b   1.000
_cell.length_c   1.000
_cell.angle_alpha   90.00
_cell.angle_beta   90.00
_cell.angle_gamma   90.00
#
_symmetry.space_group_name_H-M   'P 1'
#
loop_
_entity.id
_entity.type
_entity.pdbx_description
1 polymer ?
#
loop_
_entity_poly.entity_id
_entity_poly.type
_entity_poly.pdbx_seq_one_letter_code
_entity_poly.pdbx_strand_id
1 'polypeptide(L)'
;MIVSKKDILRLAKHFNLSFGIAKKKFTKSYKYEDNDQCFHEIILRHRKDNIYKSTCQFLDPESRSCTIYKARPNVCREYPENKNCGYYEFIRFERKQQGDNSFIPTY
;
A
#
# COMPACT_ATOMS: atom_id res chain seq x y z
N MET A 1 -8.37 5.12 -6.03
CA MET A 1 -8.19 4.21 -4.86
C MET A 1 -8.23 5.05 -3.59
N ILE A 2 -9.41 5.24 -2.99
CA ILE A 2 -9.64 6.34 -2.05
C ILE A 2 -9.53 5.89 -0.60
N VAL A 3 -8.57 6.45 0.14
CA VAL A 3 -8.39 6.22 1.57
C VAL A 3 -9.40 7.08 2.35
N SER A 4 -10.26 6.43 3.13
CA SER A 4 -11.27 7.11 3.93
C SER A 4 -10.72 7.67 5.25
N LYS A 5 -11.47 8.56 5.91
CA LYS A 5 -11.14 9.01 7.29
C LYS A 5 -11.05 7.83 8.27
N LYS A 6 -11.90 6.80 8.12
CA LYS A 6 -11.90 5.59 8.96
C LYS A 6 -10.60 4.80 8.79
N ASP A 7 -10.06 4.74 7.57
CA ASP A 7 -8.79 4.08 7.30
C ASP A 7 -7.62 4.80 7.96
N ILE A 8 -7.60 6.13 7.91
CA ILE A 8 -6.57 6.92 8.57
C ILE A 8 -6.63 6.70 10.10
N LEU A 9 -7.83 6.63 10.69
CA LEU A 9 -8.00 6.32 12.11
C LEU A 9 -7.50 4.92 12.47
N ARG A 10 -7.70 3.92 11.61
CA ARG A 10 -7.13 2.57 11.81
C ARG A 10 -5.61 2.60 11.81
N LEU A 11 -5.00 3.29 10.85
CA LEU A 11 -3.55 3.47 10.79
C LEU A 11 -3.04 4.21 12.03
N ALA A 12 -3.71 5.29 12.42
CA ALA A 12 -3.39 6.06 13.61
C ALA A 12 -3.38 5.17 14.87
N LYS A 13 -4.43 4.37 15.07
CA LYS A 13 -4.53 3.43 16.19
C LYS A 13 -3.43 2.37 16.15
N HIS A 14 -3.12 1.83 14.97
CA HIS A 14 -2.10 0.79 14.82
C HIS A 14 -0.69 1.29 15.18
N PHE A 15 -0.37 2.53 14.82
CA PHE A 15 0.94 3.13 15.09
C PHE A 15 0.98 3.99 16.37
N ASN A 16 -0.10 4.01 17.15
CA ASN A 16 -0.26 4.87 18.32
C ASN A 16 0.02 6.37 18.04
N LEU A 17 -0.53 6.87 16.94
CA LEU A 17 -0.38 8.26 16.48
C LEU A 17 -1.70 9.00 16.53
N SER A 18 -1.65 10.33 16.53
CA SER A 18 -2.85 11.15 16.30
C SER A 18 -3.29 11.09 14.84
N PHE A 19 -4.58 11.35 14.58
CA PHE A 19 -5.14 11.37 13.23
C PHE A 19 -4.37 12.32 12.28
N GLY A 20 -4.03 13.53 12.76
CA GLY A 20 -3.32 14.53 11.96
C GLY A 20 -1.93 14.05 11.56
N ILE A 21 -1.20 13.43 12.50
CA ILE A 21 0.13 12.87 12.24
C ILE A 21 0.02 11.69 11.27
N ALA A 22 -0.91 10.76 11.51
CA ALA A 22 -1.13 9.60 10.64
C ALA A 22 -1.52 10.01 9.21
N LYS A 23 -2.43 10.98 9.06
CA LYS A 23 -2.83 11.53 7.75
C LYS A 23 -1.62 12.08 7.00
N LYS A 24 -0.84 12.95 7.65
CA LYS A 24 0.34 13.59 7.03
C LYS A 24 1.42 12.57 6.67
N LYS A 25 1.67 11.60 7.57
CA LYS A 25 2.73 10.60 7.43
C LYS A 25 2.41 9.53 6.40
N PHE A 26 1.16 9.05 6.36
CA PHE A 26 0.80 7.87 5.57
C PHE A 26 0.03 8.15 4.29
N THR A 27 -0.55 9.34 4.12
CA THR A 27 -1.40 9.65 2.96
C THR A 27 -0.92 10.89 2.22
N LYS A 28 -1.27 10.99 0.94
CA LYS A 28 -1.10 12.19 0.13
C LYS A 28 -2.39 12.49 -0.62
N SER A 29 -2.66 13.78 -0.81
CA SER A 29 -3.72 14.21 -1.72
C SER A 29 -3.27 14.03 -3.16
N TYR A 30 -4.16 13.49 -3.99
CA TYR A 30 -3.98 13.32 -5.41
C TYR A 30 -5.13 14.01 -6.12
N LYS A 31 -4.79 14.87 -7.09
CA LYS A 31 -5.75 15.57 -7.94
C LYS A 31 -5.54 15.10 -9.36
N TYR A 32 -6.62 14.79 -10.05
CA TYR A 32 -6.61 14.48 -11.47
C TYR A 32 -7.88 15.02 -12.11
N GLU A 33 -7.79 15.28 -13.41
CA GLU A 33 -8.89 15.73 -14.24
C GLU A 33 -9.35 14.57 -15.12
N ASP A 34 -10.65 14.38 -15.22
CA ASP A 34 -11.26 13.40 -16.12
C ASP A 34 -12.60 13.97 -16.61
N ASN A 35 -12.81 14.00 -17.93
CA ASN A 35 -14.00 14.57 -18.59
C ASN A 35 -14.39 15.96 -18.05
N ASP A 36 -13.44 16.90 -18.01
CA ASP A 36 -13.60 18.27 -17.49
C ASP A 36 -14.02 18.35 -16.01
N GLN A 37 -13.94 17.25 -15.26
CA GLN A 37 -14.19 17.21 -13.83
C GLN A 37 -12.90 17.05 -13.04
N CYS A 38 -12.73 17.88 -12.01
CA CYS A 38 -11.61 17.79 -11.08
C CYS A 38 -11.93 16.85 -9.91
N PHE A 39 -11.20 15.75 -9.81
CA PHE A 39 -11.31 14.79 -8.72
C PHE A 39 -10.24 15.02 -7.65
N HIS A 40 -10.62 14.86 -6.39
CA HIS A 40 -9.70 14.92 -5.25
C HIS A 40 -9.73 13.62 -4.45
N GLU A 41 -8.68 12.83 -4.56
CA GLU A 41 -8.53 11.59 -3.82
C GLU A 41 -7.46 11.71 -2.73
N ILE A 42 -7.65 10.95 -1.65
CA ILE A 42 -6.59 10.69 -0.68
C ILE A 42 -6.06 9.29 -0.98
N ILE A 43 -4.76 9.18 -1.25
CA ILE A 43 -4.11 7.91 -1.57
C ILE A 43 -3.00 7.61 -0.56
N LEU A 44 -2.62 6.34 -0.43
CA LEU A 44 -1.48 5.93 0.37
C LEU A 44 -0.18 6.46 -0.21
N ARG A 45 0.77 6.82 0.65
CA ARG A 45 2.11 7.22 0.22
C ARG A 45 2.92 6.01 -0.22
N HIS A 46 3.68 6.22 -1.28
CA HIS A 46 4.74 5.33 -1.70
C HIS A 46 6.07 5.83 -1.12
N ARG A 47 7.02 4.91 -0.99
CA ARG A 47 8.42 5.20 -0.72
C ARG A 47 9.26 4.72 -1.90
N LYS A 48 10.48 5.27 -2.02
CA LYS A 48 11.45 4.78 -2.99
C LYS A 48 11.76 3.31 -2.69
N ASP A 49 11.85 2.51 -3.74
CA ASP A 49 12.12 1.08 -3.66
C ASP A 49 13.25 0.76 -4.63
N ASN A 50 14.17 -0.10 -4.20
CA ASN A 50 15.34 -0.45 -5.00
C ASN A 50 14.98 -1.36 -6.18
N ILE A 51 13.84 -2.06 -6.14
CA ILE A 51 13.39 -2.96 -7.21
C ILE A 51 12.39 -2.25 -8.13
N TYR A 52 11.28 -1.76 -7.58
CA TYR A 52 10.14 -1.30 -8.39
C TYR A 52 10.09 0.21 -8.61
N LYS A 53 11.23 0.91 -8.45
CA LYS A 53 11.37 2.40 -8.40
C LYS A 53 10.66 3.04 -7.21
N SER A 54 9.40 2.68 -6.96
CA SER A 54 8.63 3.07 -5.77
C SER A 54 7.58 2.01 -5.41
N THR A 55 7.37 1.77 -4.12
CA THR A 55 6.39 0.82 -3.61
C THR A 55 5.54 1.45 -2.51
N CYS A 56 4.42 0.79 -2.16
CA CYS A 56 3.66 1.14 -0.96
C CYS A 56 4.59 1.25 0.26
N GLN A 57 4.47 2.32 1.05
CA GLN A 57 5.35 2.54 2.21
C GLN A 57 5.27 1.44 3.29
N PHE A 58 4.19 0.65 3.29
CA PHE A 58 3.97 -0.43 4.24
C PHE A 58 4.47 -1.79 3.75
N LEU A 59 4.96 -1.87 2.51
CA LEU A 59 5.65 -3.05 2.01
C LEU A 59 7.04 -3.10 2.64
N ASP A 60 7.33 -4.14 3.41
CA ASP A 60 8.65 -4.37 3.98
C ASP A 60 9.70 -4.57 2.86
N PRO A 61 10.88 -3.94 2.92
CA PRO A 61 11.81 -3.94 1.78
C PRO A 61 12.58 -5.26 1.64
N GLU A 62 12.70 -6.01 2.75
CA GLU A 62 13.42 -7.27 2.83
C GLU A 62 12.46 -8.44 2.63
N SER A 63 11.53 -8.64 3.56
CA SER A 63 10.57 -9.76 3.51
C SER A 63 9.51 -9.62 2.42
N ARG A 64 9.35 -8.40 1.89
CA ARG A 64 8.33 -8.04 0.90
C ARG A 64 6.91 -8.40 1.31
N SER A 65 6.65 -8.30 2.61
CA SER A 65 5.37 -8.52 3.23
C SER A 65 4.72 -7.21 3.67
N CYS A 66 3.41 -7.21 3.92
CA CYS A 66 2.71 -6.03 4.41
C CYS A 66 2.89 -5.89 5.93
N THR A 67 3.55 -4.83 6.37
CA THR A 67 3.80 -4.54 7.80
C THR A 67 2.54 -4.21 8.60
N ILE A 68 1.45 -3.80 7.92
CA ILE A 68 0.19 -3.40 8.55
C ILE A 68 -0.96 -4.36 8.25
N TYR A 69 -0.69 -5.64 7.97
CA TYR A 69 -1.71 -6.55 7.44
C TYR A 69 -3.04 -6.54 8.23
N LYS A 70 -2.96 -6.55 9.57
CA LYS A 70 -4.14 -6.48 10.46
C LYS A 70 -4.84 -5.12 10.46
N ALA A 71 -4.10 -4.04 10.20
CA ALA A 71 -4.58 -2.67 10.17
C ALA A 71 -4.85 -2.14 8.73
N ARG A 72 -4.86 -3.03 7.72
CA ARG A 72 -5.06 -2.66 6.32
C ARG A 72 -6.30 -1.78 6.14
N PRO A 73 -6.15 -0.62 5.45
CA PRO A 73 -7.26 0.18 4.94
C PRO A 73 -8.26 -0.65 4.12
N ASN A 74 -9.51 -0.20 4.02
CA ASN A 74 -10.53 -0.83 3.19
C ASN A 74 -10.08 -0.94 1.72
N VAL A 75 -9.45 0.10 1.18
CA VAL A 75 -8.89 0.05 -0.19
C VAL A 75 -7.94 -1.11 -0.40
N CYS A 76 -7.14 -1.47 0.62
CA CYS A 76 -6.25 -2.60 0.52
C CYS A 76 -7.00 -3.93 0.64
N ARG A 77 -8.20 -3.98 1.22
CA ARG A 77 -9.00 -5.21 1.35
C ARG A 77 -9.85 -5.46 0.10
N GLU A 78 -10.22 -4.41 -0.62
CA GLU A 78 -11.05 -4.44 -1.83
C GLU A 78 -10.19 -4.59 -3.09
N TYR A 79 -9.03 -3.94 -3.14
CA TYR A 79 -8.12 -4.00 -4.28
C TYR A 79 -7.03 -5.08 -4.07
N PRO A 80 -6.71 -5.91 -5.08
CA PRO A 80 -7.10 -5.86 -6.50
C PRO A 80 -8.18 -6.90 -6.90
N GLU A 81 -9.41 -6.82 -6.38
CA GLU A 81 -10.45 -7.87 -6.48
C GLU A 81 -10.14 -9.16 -5.70
N ASN A 82 -8.90 -9.30 -5.22
CA ASN A 82 -8.46 -10.37 -4.35
C ASN A 82 -8.25 -9.83 -2.92
N LYS A 83 -8.49 -10.66 -1.90
CA LYS A 83 -8.28 -10.30 -0.47
C LYS A 83 -6.81 -10.03 -0.14
N ASN A 84 -5.90 -10.48 -1.01
CA ASN A 84 -4.46 -10.40 -0.84
C ASN A 84 -3.87 -9.12 -1.44
N CYS A 85 -2.71 -8.71 -0.94
CA CYS A 85 -2.01 -7.53 -1.44
C CYS A 85 -1.44 -7.81 -2.84
N GLY A 86 -1.56 -6.87 -3.78
CA GLY A 86 -1.00 -7.04 -5.13
C GLY A 86 0.51 -7.34 -5.14
N TYR A 87 1.29 -6.66 -4.29
CA TYR A 87 2.73 -6.95 -4.13
C TYR A 87 3.00 -8.38 -3.64
N TYR A 88 2.14 -8.88 -2.74
CA TYR A 88 2.28 -10.24 -2.22
C TYR A 88 1.94 -11.29 -3.29
N GLU A 89 0.86 -11.08 -4.05
CA GLU A 89 0.49 -11.99 -5.14
C GLU A 89 1.57 -12.03 -6.23
N PHE A 90 2.16 -10.89 -6.58
CA PHE A 90 3.28 -10.84 -7.52
C PHE A 90 4.46 -11.68 -7.03
N ILE A 91 4.89 -11.50 -5.78
CA ILE A 91 6.04 -12.23 -5.24
C ILE A 91 5.74 -13.71 -5.06
N ARG A 92 4.51 -14.05 -4.65
CA ARG A 92 4.05 -15.43 -4.58
C ARG A 92 4.10 -16.12 -5.94
N PHE A 93 3.71 -15.41 -7.00
CA PHE A 93 3.80 -15.93 -8.36
C PHE A 93 5.25 -16.16 -8.79
N GLU A 94 6.14 -15.19 -8.56
CA GLU A 94 7.56 -15.31 -8.87
C GLU A 94 8.23 -16.49 -8.14
N ARG A 95 7.99 -16.62 -6.83
CA ARG A 95 8.49 -17.75 -6.02
C ARG A 95 8.05 -19.09 -6.58
N LYS A 96 6.80 -19.19 -7.04
CA LYS A 96 6.25 -20.40 -7.66
C LYS A 96 6.92 -20.70 -9.01
N GLN A 97 7.18 -19.69 -9.84
CA GLN A 97 7.83 -19.87 -11.14
C GLN A 97 9.29 -20.32 -11.00
N GLN A 98 10.01 -19.78 -10.02
CA GLN A 98 11.41 -20.13 -9.79
C GLN A 98 11.61 -21.36 -8.91
N GLY A 99 10.56 -21.86 -8.26
CA GLY A 99 10.65 -22.96 -7.31
C GLY A 99 11.39 -22.60 -6.02
N ASP A 100 11.60 -21.31 -5.74
CA ASP A 100 12.30 -20.80 -4.57
C ASP A 100 11.36 -19.96 -3.71
N ASN A 101 11.04 -20.46 -2.51
CA ASN A 101 10.17 -19.79 -1.55
C ASN A 101 10.79 -18.53 -0.91
N SER A 102 12.11 -18.37 -1.02
CA SER A 102 12.86 -17.22 -0.51
C SER A 102 13.10 -16.16 -1.57
N PHE A 103 12.69 -16.39 -2.81
CA PHE A 103 12.94 -15.47 -3.92
C PHE A 103 12.46 -14.06 -3.61
N ILE A 104 13.36 -13.11 -3.83
CA ILE A 104 13.15 -11.67 -3.82
C ILE A 104 13.81 -11.13 -5.08
N PRO A 105 13.12 -10.34 -5.91
CA PRO A 105 13.72 -9.81 -7.13
C PRO A 105 14.93 -8.91 -6.83
N THR A 106 15.96 -8.99 -7.66
CA THR A 106 17.12 -8.09 -7.62
C THR A 106 17.34 -7.61 -9.06
N TYR A 107 16.82 -6.44 -9.39
CA TYR A 107 17.05 -5.76 -10.67
C TYR A 107 18.00 -4.59 -10.47
#